data_AF-A0A7X3RKV4-F1
#
_entry.id   AF-A0A7X3RKV4-F1
#
_cell.length_a   1.000
_cell.length_b   1.000
_cell.length_c   1.000
_cell.angle_alpha   90.00
_cell.angle_beta   90.00
_cell.angle_gamma   90.00
#
_symmetry.space_group_name_H-M   'P 1'
#
loop_
_entity.id
_entity.type
_entity.pdbx_description
1 polymer ?
#
loop_
_entity_poly.entity_id
_entity_poly.type
_entity_poly.pdbx_seq_one_letter_code
_entity_poly.pdbx_strand_id
1 'polypeptide(L)'
;MLQVLSLRGLLEAIAPELTERLRKAKQATGEIGLRVRGETVGLAWDGERLTVGEGKGDWVEIGQDGVMKMVLGLVPVEQVVEGEREDVAMLRAAFPVQGTATGVWG
;
A
#
# COMPACT_ATOMS: atom_id res chain seq x y z
N MET A 1 -15.45 13.96 6.19
CA MET A 1 -13.98 13.92 6.36
C MET A 1 -13.60 12.58 6.96
N LEU A 2 -12.97 11.68 6.20
CA LEU A 2 -12.43 10.43 6.74
C LEU A 2 -11.09 10.76 7.41
N GLN A 3 -11.06 10.91 8.73
CA GLN A 3 -9.79 10.92 9.46
C GLN A 3 -9.29 9.48 9.54
N VAL A 4 -8.17 9.17 8.90
CA VAL A 4 -7.43 7.92 9.11
C VAL A 4 -6.93 7.95 10.55
N LEU A 5 -7.68 7.35 11.48
CA LEU A 5 -7.37 7.37 12.91
C LEU A 5 -6.16 6.47 13.28
N SER A 6 -5.72 5.60 12.36
CA SER A 6 -4.47 4.83 12.47
C SER A 6 -4.13 4.23 11.10
N LEU A 7 -2.91 4.44 10.59
CA LEU A 7 -2.47 3.83 9.33
C LEU A 7 -2.58 2.31 9.39
N ARG A 8 -2.15 1.74 10.52
CA ARG A 8 -2.25 0.31 10.79
C ARG A 8 -3.67 -0.23 10.65
N GLY A 9 -4.64 0.38 11.33
CA GLY A 9 -6.04 -0.09 11.27
C GLY A 9 -6.65 0.01 9.88
N LEU A 10 -6.27 1.03 9.09
CA LEU A 10 -6.69 1.12 7.69
C LEU A 10 -6.09 -0.02 6.86
N LEU A 11 -4.78 -0.27 6.99
CA LEU A 11 -4.11 -1.34 6.26
C LEU A 11 -4.61 -2.73 6.67
N GLU A 12 -4.90 -2.95 7.95
CA GLU A 12 -5.51 -4.18 8.46
C GLU A 12 -6.92 -4.39 7.88
N ALA A 13 -7.72 -3.32 7.78
CA ALA A 13 -9.06 -3.39 7.23
C ALA A 13 -9.08 -3.75 5.73
N ILE A 14 -8.10 -3.27 4.95
CA ILE A 14 -8.01 -3.55 3.51
C ILE A 14 -7.07 -4.73 3.17
N ALA A 15 -6.43 -5.34 4.16
CA ALA A 15 -5.48 -6.44 3.96
C ALA A 15 -6.07 -7.63 3.17
N PRO A 16 -7.35 -8.03 3.35
CA PRO A 16 -7.96 -9.07 2.51
C PRO A 16 -8.00 -8.69 1.03
N GLU A 17 -8.37 -7.45 0.70
CA GLU A 17 -8.42 -6.96 -0.67
C GLU A 17 -7.01 -6.87 -1.28
N LEU A 18 -6.02 -6.40 -0.49
CA LEU A 18 -4.63 -6.37 -0.93
C LEU A 18 -4.07 -7.78 -1.17
N THR A 19 -4.42 -8.74 -0.31
CA THR A 19 -4.08 -10.17 -0.46
C THR A 19 -4.57 -10.70 -1.81
N GLU A 20 -5.83 -10.46 -2.14
CA GLU A 20 -6.40 -10.90 -3.42
C GLU A 20 -5.72 -10.25 -4.62
N ARG A 21 -5.35 -8.96 -4.52
CA ARG A 21 -4.60 -8.26 -5.58
C ARG A 21 -3.20 -8.84 -5.77
N LEU A 22 -2.46 -9.04 -4.68
CA LEU A 22 -1.11 -9.61 -4.70
C LEU A 22 -1.10 -11.03 -5.28
N ARG A 23 -2.11 -11.84 -4.91
CA ARG A 23 -2.29 -13.18 -5.47
C ARG A 23 -2.55 -13.14 -6.98
N LYS A 24 -3.44 -12.24 -7.45
CA LYS A 24 -3.72 -12.06 -8.88
C LYS A 24 -2.50 -11.57 -9.66
N ALA A 25 -1.70 -10.69 -9.05
CA ALA A 25 -0.47 -10.18 -9.63
C ALA A 25 0.68 -11.20 -9.61
N LYS A 26 0.50 -12.37 -8.97
CA LYS A 26 1.56 -13.37 -8.73
C LYS A 26 2.81 -12.74 -8.12
N GLN A 27 2.61 -11.83 -7.16
CA GLN A 27 3.69 -11.09 -6.53
C GLN A 27 4.62 -12.04 -5.76
N ALA A 28 5.93 -11.84 -5.92
CA ALA A 28 6.95 -12.54 -5.13
C ALA A 28 6.81 -12.18 -3.64
N THR A 29 7.14 -13.14 -2.76
CA THR A 29 7.15 -12.93 -1.31
C THR A 29 8.07 -11.78 -0.93
N GLY A 30 7.70 -11.01 0.10
CA GLY A 30 8.50 -9.87 0.52
C GLY A 30 7.93 -9.16 1.73
N GLU A 31 8.72 -8.27 2.30
CA GLU A 31 8.33 -7.39 3.40
C GLU A 31 8.68 -5.95 3.03
N ILE A 32 7.81 -5.00 3.39
CA ILE A 32 8.10 -3.58 3.24
C ILE A 32 7.60 -2.79 4.45
N GLY A 33 8.46 -1.92 4.98
CA GLY A 33 8.10 -0.93 5.97
C GLY A 33 7.54 0.34 5.33
N LEU A 34 6.42 0.84 5.85
CA LEU A 34 5.84 2.14 5.50
C LEU A 34 5.94 3.06 6.72
N ARG A 35 6.52 4.24 6.53
CA ARG A 35 6.59 5.27 7.56
C ARG A 35 5.73 6.47 7.19
N VAL A 36 4.81 6.84 8.07
CA VAL A 36 3.90 7.98 7.86
C VAL A 36 3.87 8.81 9.14
N ARG A 37 4.38 10.04 9.09
CA ARG A 37 4.43 10.96 10.24
C ARG A 37 5.02 10.35 11.53
N GLY A 38 6.04 9.49 11.39
CA GLY A 38 6.70 8.82 12.51
C GLY A 38 6.05 7.49 12.95
N GLU A 39 4.86 7.14 12.46
CA GLU A 39 4.29 5.79 12.62
C GLU A 39 4.94 4.87 11.57
N THR A 40 5.51 3.73 12.00
CA THR A 40 6.11 2.74 11.09
C THR A 40 5.27 1.46 11.10
N VAL A 41 4.74 1.07 9.95
CA VAL A 41 3.91 -0.13 9.76
C VAL A 41 4.56 -1.05 8.75
N GLY A 42 4.67 -2.33 9.09
CA GLY A 42 5.21 -3.37 8.22
C GLY A 42 4.09 -4.08 7.45
N LEU A 43 4.34 -4.32 6.17
CA LEU A 43 3.52 -5.17 5.31
C LEU A 43 4.37 -6.38 4.90
N ALA A 44 3.98 -7.58 5.32
CA ALA A 44 4.66 -8.81 4.95
C ALA A 44 3.74 -9.72 4.12
N TRP A 45 4.20 -10.11 2.95
CA TRP A 45 3.54 -11.00 2.00
C TRP A 45 4.29 -12.32 1.91
N ASP A 46 3.64 -13.41 2.31
CA ASP A 46 4.21 -14.77 2.31
C ASP A 46 3.88 -15.57 1.03
N GLY A 47 3.17 -14.97 0.07
CA GLY A 47 2.71 -15.63 -1.16
C GLY A 47 1.26 -16.09 -1.11
N GLU A 48 0.66 -16.13 0.08
CA GLU A 48 -0.72 -16.55 0.29
C GLU A 48 -1.56 -15.44 0.96
N ARG A 49 -0.98 -14.74 1.93
CA ARG A 49 -1.64 -13.73 2.76
C ARG A 49 -0.73 -12.53 3.03
N LEU A 50 -1.34 -11.34 3.00
CA LEU A 50 -0.71 -10.12 3.49
C LEU A 50 -0.96 -9.98 5.00
N THR A 51 0.10 -9.73 5.75
CA THR A 51 0.06 -9.45 7.18
C THR A 51 0.54 -8.03 7.45
N VAL A 52 -0.13 -7.37 8.39
CA VAL A 52 0.17 -5.99 8.82
C VAL A 52 0.72 -6.07 10.24
N GLY A 53 1.88 -5.47 10.47
CA GLY A 53 2.57 -5.54 11.76
C GLY A 53 3.47 -4.34 12.01
N GLU A 54 4.39 -4.49 12.95
CA GLU A 54 5.47 -3.52 13.14
C GLU A 54 6.48 -3.64 11.99
N GLY A 55 6.81 -2.51 11.36
CA GLY A 55 7.79 -2.50 10.28
C GLY A 55 9.19 -2.77 10.81
N LYS A 56 9.85 -3.81 10.31
CA LYS A 56 11.23 -4.13 10.63
C LYS A 56 12.11 -3.91 9.39
N GLY A 57 13.30 -3.34 9.59
CA GLY A 57 14.26 -3.11 8.50
C GLY A 57 14.04 -1.78 7.76
N ASP A 58 14.24 -1.82 6.44
CA ASP A 58 14.14 -0.65 5.57
C ASP A 58 12.69 -0.21 5.40
N TRP A 59 12.46 1.10 5.54
CA TRP A 59 11.15 1.72 5.44
C TRP A 59 11.15 2.80 4.38
N VAL A 60 9.97 2.99 3.81
CA VAL A 60 9.67 4.04 2.86
C VAL A 60 8.89 5.13 3.55
N GLU A 61 9.36 6.37 3.47
CA GLU A 61 8.61 7.51 3.96
C GLU A 61 7.52 7.90 2.98
N ILE A 62 6.30 8.05 3.50
CA ILE A 62 5.14 8.46 2.73
C ILE A 62 4.40 9.58 3.46
N GLY A 63 4.10 10.66 2.74
CA GLY A 63 3.24 11.73 3.23
C GLY A 63 1.78 11.25 3.41
N GLN A 64 1.09 11.72 4.44
CA GLN A 64 -0.29 11.31 4.77
C GLN A 64 -1.28 11.46 3.58
N ASP A 65 -1.16 12.55 2.82
CA ASP A 65 -1.96 12.79 1.62
C ASP A 65 -1.65 11.76 0.51
N GLY A 66 -0.37 11.41 0.37
CA GLY A 66 0.11 10.38 -0.55
C GLY A 66 -0.42 8.99 -0.20
N VAL A 67 -0.47 8.61 1.09
CA VAL A 67 -1.07 7.34 1.53
C VAL A 67 -2.50 7.21 1.04
N MET A 68 -3.32 8.24 1.25
CA MET A 68 -4.72 8.19 0.87
C MET A 68 -4.90 8.08 -0.64
N LYS A 69 -4.13 8.86 -1.39
CA LYS A 69 -4.13 8.79 -2.86
C LYS A 69 -3.68 7.42 -3.37
N MET A 70 -2.68 6.81 -2.73
CA MET A 70 -2.20 5.45 -3.05
C MET A 70 -3.24 4.38 -2.73
N VAL A 71 -3.83 4.41 -1.53
CA VAL A 71 -4.86 3.45 -1.10
C VAL A 71 -6.07 3.49 -2.02
N LEU A 72 -6.47 4.69 -2.45
CA LEU A 72 -7.56 4.91 -3.39
C LEU A 72 -7.17 4.63 -4.86
N GLY A 73 -5.90 4.32 -5.14
CA GLY A 73 -5.41 4.07 -6.49
C GLY A 73 -5.44 5.30 -7.40
N LEU A 74 -5.42 6.52 -6.85
CA LEU A 74 -5.50 7.77 -7.61
C LEU A 74 -4.17 8.17 -8.26
N VAL A 75 -3.05 7.75 -7.67
CA VAL A 75 -1.69 8.07 -8.12
C VAL A 75 -0.81 6.83 -8.06
N PRO A 76 0.20 6.71 -8.93
CA PRO A 76 1.17 5.65 -8.86
C PRO A 76 2.04 5.78 -7.59
N VAL A 77 2.49 4.64 -7.06
CA VAL A 77 3.27 4.56 -5.82
C VAL A 77 4.55 5.39 -5.91
N GLU A 78 5.15 5.47 -7.09
CA GLU A 78 6.38 6.23 -7.39
C GLU A 78 6.22 7.74 -7.23
N GLN A 79 4.99 8.26 -7.28
CA GLN A 79 4.73 9.68 -6.99
C GLN A 79 4.58 9.95 -5.49
N VAL A 80 4.42 8.89 -4.71
CA VAL A 80 4.12 8.93 -3.27
C VAL A 80 5.34 8.53 -2.44
N VAL A 81 6.18 7.68 -3.02
CA VAL A 81 7.39 7.12 -2.44
C VAL A 81 8.60 7.87 -2.99
N GLU A 82 9.43 8.40 -2.10
CA GLU A 82 10.70 9.00 -2.50
C GLU A 82 11.78 7.91 -2.68
N GLY A 83 12.33 7.81 -3.89
CA GLY A 83 13.47 6.95 -4.26
C GLY A 83 13.12 5.71 -5.09
N GLU A 84 14.07 5.24 -5.89
CA GLU A 84 13.97 3.97 -6.62
C GLU A 84 14.40 2.81 -5.73
N ARG A 85 13.46 1.92 -5.36
CA ARG A 85 13.75 0.68 -4.62
C ARG A 85 13.10 -0.53 -5.28
N GLU A 86 13.73 -1.70 -5.21
CA GLU A 86 13.18 -2.95 -5.74
C GLU A 86 11.87 -3.34 -5.03
N ASP A 87 11.78 -3.02 -3.75
CA ASP A 87 10.69 -3.28 -2.82
C ASP A 87 9.42 -2.44 -3.12
N VAL A 88 9.51 -1.45 -4.02
CA VAL A 88 8.34 -0.72 -4.57
C VAL A 88 7.46 -1.63 -5.44
N ALA A 89 8.01 -2.71 -6.02
CA ALA A 89 7.23 -3.62 -6.86
C ALA A 89 6.05 -4.25 -6.11
N MET A 90 6.25 -4.62 -4.83
CA MET A 90 5.17 -5.15 -3.98
C MET A 90 4.08 -4.10 -3.74
N LEU A 91 4.45 -2.83 -3.52
CA LEU A 91 3.49 -1.75 -3.34
C LEU A 91 2.70 -1.46 -4.62
N ARG A 92 3.34 -1.48 -5.80
CA ARG A 92 2.64 -1.32 -7.09
C ARG A 92 1.58 -2.41 -7.30
N ALA A 93 1.92 -3.64 -6.93
CA ALA A 93 1.01 -4.78 -7.06
C ALA A 93 -0.16 -4.71 -6.06
N ALA A 94 0.10 -4.27 -4.83
CA ALA A 94 -0.93 -4.10 -3.80
C ALA A 94 -1.86 -2.89 -4.09
N PHE A 95 -1.28 -1.79 -4.56
CA PHE A 95 -1.93 -0.51 -4.82
C PHE A 95 -1.79 -0.09 -6.28
N PRO A 96 -2.39 -0.83 -7.23
CA PRO A 96 -2.37 -0.43 -8.63
C PRO A 96 -3.17 0.86 -8.80
N VAL A 97 -2.74 1.71 -9.73
CA VAL A 97 -3.55 2.87 -10.16
C VAL A 97 -4.86 2.34 -10.71
N GLN A 98 -5.96 2.70 -10.06
CA GLN A 98 -7.28 2.43 -10.58
C GLN A 98 -7.60 3.59 -11.50
N GLY A 99 -7.78 3.31 -12.80
CA GLY A 99 -8.41 4.28 -13.67
C GLY A 99 -9.75 4.62 -13.03
N THR A 100 -9.87 5.81 -12.43
CA THR A 100 -11.10 6.26 -11.83
C THR A 100 -12.19 6.02 -12.85
N ALA A 101 -13.12 5.12 -12.53
CA ALA A 101 -14.23 4.82 -13.40
C ALA A 101 -14.84 6.15 -13.81
N THR A 102 -14.68 6.50 -15.09
CA THR A 102 -15.60 7.41 -15.76
C THR A 102 -16.98 6.94 -15.35
N GLY A 103 -17.69 7.76 -14.57
CA GLY A 103 -18.99 7.41 -14.01
C GLY A 103 -19.92 6.89 -15.09
N VAL A 104 -20.98 6.19 -14.66
CA VAL A 104 -22.01 5.53 -15.48
C VAL A 104 -22.89 6.51 -16.28
N TRP A 105 -22.36 7.68 -16.64
CA TRP A 105 -22.98 8.68 -17.52
C TRP A 105 -22.23 8.74 -18.87
N GLY A 106 -22.03 7.57 -19.46
CA GLY A 106 -21.72 7.41 -20.89
C GLY A 106 -22.97 7.05 -21.66
#